data_AF-A0A5J4T3M6-F1
#
_entry.id   AF-A0A5J4T3M6-F1
#
_cell.length_a   1.000
_cell.length_b   1.000
_cell.length_c   1.000
_cell.angle_alpha   90.00
_cell.angle_beta   90.00
_cell.angle_gamma   90.00
#
_symmetry.space_group_name_H-M   'P 1'
#
loop_
_entity.id
_entity.type
_entity.pdbx_description
1 polymer ?
#
loop_
_entity_poly.entity_id
_entity_poly.type
_entity_poly.pdbx_seq_one_letter_code
_entity_poly.pdbx_strand_id
1 'polypeptide(L)'
;SIVYVGPLQGDQNNKGHDEVWCGRVLYPCLTIDYGYGHLVTRGSRTINVKDSTQISNPITILSSLIIQKADTTISPRATINLPDDHIPHLMGLFTVVGGNFALKDVEIKVEGKFENSYLVHYTSTDLLTFSNFAYIGDIEYPDIDQSLVLLVSGSIRIEDSEFSNIRKGISGSIDGLLFHIEKSKGNSVYIKNTNFTNIISGIGVGEQYAIYIDTSSDDDYVTFGDDLTFNNVNPRKLYIKSKDLRKTTKGNHNQFSVQFVEVLKEDWEDGTGIGFLGRDDLNKDQYNKPRLLHLYIFFSQFPPNEFPVYISNKGEDDTYCGWY
;
A
#
# COMPACT_ATOMS: atom_id res chain seq x y z
N SER A 1 11.70 -11.67 -20.01
CA SER A 1 12.13 -10.76 -21.10
C SER A 1 12.55 -9.43 -20.50
N ILE A 2 13.40 -8.66 -21.17
CA ILE A 2 13.88 -7.34 -20.71
C ILE A 2 13.61 -6.30 -21.81
N VAL A 3 13.08 -5.15 -21.43
CA VAL A 3 12.86 -3.97 -22.27
C VAL A 3 13.44 -2.74 -21.57
N TYR A 4 13.93 -1.75 -22.33
CA TYR A 4 14.44 -0.47 -21.82
C TYR A 4 13.53 0.69 -22.22
N VAL A 5 13.28 1.63 -21.30
CA VAL A 5 12.42 2.80 -21.50
C VAL A 5 13.07 4.08 -20.95
N GLY A 6 12.75 5.23 -21.54
CA GLY A 6 13.42 6.51 -21.25
C GLY A 6 14.90 6.55 -21.69
N PRO A 7 15.63 7.66 -21.45
CA PRO A 7 15.21 8.94 -20.90
C PRO A 7 14.24 9.72 -21.80
N LEU A 8 13.48 10.66 -21.21
CA LEU A 8 12.66 11.64 -21.94
C LEU A 8 13.49 12.66 -22.74
N GLN A 9 14.76 12.84 -22.37
CA GLN A 9 15.70 13.79 -22.96
C GLN A 9 17.06 13.13 -23.24
N GLY A 10 17.77 13.58 -24.26
CA GLY A 10 19.08 13.06 -24.66
C GLY A 10 19.30 13.15 -26.17
N ASP A 11 20.47 12.72 -26.65
CA ASP A 11 20.77 12.62 -28.08
C ASP A 11 19.82 11.64 -28.80
N GLN A 12 19.71 11.75 -30.13
CA GLN A 12 18.79 10.93 -30.93
C GLN A 12 18.92 9.41 -30.69
N ASN A 13 20.15 8.92 -30.45
CA ASN A 13 20.45 7.51 -30.18
C ASN A 13 20.47 7.15 -28.67
N ASN A 14 19.93 8.01 -27.80
CA ASN A 14 19.86 7.75 -26.36
C ASN A 14 18.55 8.18 -25.70
N LYS A 15 17.81 9.15 -26.26
CA LYS A 15 16.41 9.42 -25.92
C LYS A 15 15.49 8.25 -26.30
N GLY A 16 14.39 8.06 -25.55
CA GLY A 16 13.35 7.10 -25.86
C GLY A 16 12.45 7.50 -27.04
N HIS A 17 12.03 6.52 -27.84
CA HIS A 17 11.07 6.69 -28.95
C HIS A 17 10.11 5.50 -29.01
N ASP A 18 8.80 5.75 -29.08
CA ASP A 18 7.77 4.69 -29.18
C ASP A 18 7.60 4.22 -30.63
N GLU A 19 8.60 3.45 -31.06
CA GLU A 19 8.81 2.96 -32.41
C GLU A 19 9.01 1.44 -32.41
N VAL A 20 8.62 0.75 -33.49
CA VAL A 20 8.56 -0.74 -33.54
C VAL A 20 9.92 -1.42 -33.30
N TRP A 21 11.02 -0.67 -33.41
CA TRP A 21 12.39 -1.12 -33.17
C TRP A 21 12.93 -0.88 -31.74
N CYS A 22 12.14 -0.25 -30.85
CA CYS A 22 12.56 0.21 -29.51
C CYS A 22 12.77 -0.93 -28.49
N GLY A 23 12.90 -0.55 -27.22
CA GLY A 23 13.05 -1.45 -26.08
C GLY A 23 14.47 -1.97 -25.83
N ARG A 24 15.48 -1.45 -26.54
CA ARG A 24 16.89 -1.85 -26.45
C ARG A 24 17.71 -0.82 -25.69
N VAL A 25 18.89 -1.21 -25.18
CA VAL A 25 19.78 -0.30 -24.43
C VAL A 25 20.12 0.99 -25.21
N LEU A 26 20.43 0.89 -26.51
CA LEU A 26 20.73 2.05 -27.38
C LEU A 26 19.51 2.58 -28.14
N TYR A 27 18.35 1.95 -27.98
CA TYR A 27 17.10 2.32 -28.64
C TYR A 27 15.92 2.04 -27.69
N PRO A 28 15.80 2.77 -26.58
CA PRO A 28 14.75 2.56 -25.59
C PRO A 28 13.40 3.08 -26.10
N CYS A 29 12.29 2.57 -25.56
CA CYS A 29 10.97 3.16 -25.82
C CYS A 29 10.80 4.48 -25.01
N LEU A 30 9.85 5.33 -25.37
CA LEU A 30 9.54 6.56 -24.63
C LEU A 30 8.57 6.30 -23.47
N THR A 31 7.61 5.39 -23.64
CA THR A 31 6.61 5.02 -22.63
C THR A 31 6.82 3.63 -22.03
N ILE A 32 6.32 3.45 -20.80
CA ILE A 32 6.23 2.13 -20.15
C ILE A 32 5.20 1.24 -20.85
N ASP A 33 4.07 1.78 -21.28
CA ASP A 33 2.98 1.00 -21.89
C ASP A 33 3.32 0.48 -23.30
N TYR A 34 3.96 1.29 -24.16
CA TYR A 34 4.51 0.80 -25.42
C TYR A 34 5.64 -0.21 -25.17
N GLY A 35 6.54 0.08 -24.23
CA GLY A 35 7.58 -0.87 -23.77
C GLY A 35 7.01 -2.20 -23.28
N TYR A 36 5.88 -2.20 -22.58
CA TYR A 36 5.20 -3.41 -22.14
C TYR A 36 4.67 -4.25 -23.32
N GLY A 37 4.22 -3.60 -24.40
CA GLY A 37 3.83 -4.26 -25.66
C GLY A 37 4.95 -5.09 -26.30
N HIS A 38 6.22 -4.74 -26.08
CA HIS A 38 7.37 -5.51 -26.57
C HIS A 38 7.73 -6.74 -25.71
N LEU A 39 7.10 -6.93 -24.55
CA LEU A 39 7.38 -8.06 -23.66
C LEU A 39 6.60 -9.32 -24.07
N VAL A 40 7.33 -10.42 -24.33
CA VAL A 40 6.71 -11.73 -24.61
C VAL A 40 5.74 -12.14 -23.51
N THR A 41 4.61 -12.73 -23.90
CA THR A 41 3.43 -12.94 -23.04
C THR A 41 3.56 -14.05 -22.00
N ARG A 42 4.76 -14.55 -21.72
CA ARG A 42 5.01 -15.68 -20.81
C ARG A 42 6.26 -15.48 -19.94
N GLY A 43 6.17 -15.94 -18.70
CA GLY A 43 7.27 -15.89 -17.73
C GLY A 43 7.45 -14.52 -17.06
N SER A 44 8.60 -14.35 -16.40
CA SER A 44 8.97 -13.09 -15.74
C SER A 44 9.49 -12.06 -16.75
N ARG A 45 9.16 -10.79 -16.49
CA ARG A 45 9.39 -9.65 -17.37
C ARG A 45 10.04 -8.50 -16.60
N THR A 46 10.87 -7.72 -17.26
CA THR A 46 11.54 -6.55 -16.67
C THR A 46 11.48 -5.36 -17.63
N ILE A 47 11.08 -4.20 -17.12
CA ILE A 47 11.23 -2.90 -17.77
C ILE A 47 12.30 -2.13 -16.98
N ASN A 48 13.39 -1.79 -17.66
CA ASN A 48 14.50 -1.01 -17.13
C ASN A 48 14.34 0.45 -17.56
N VAL A 49 13.94 1.32 -16.62
CA VAL A 49 13.84 2.77 -16.81
C VAL A 49 15.26 3.36 -16.73
N LYS A 50 15.73 4.03 -17.78
CA LYS A 50 17.10 4.59 -17.78
C LYS A 50 17.29 5.68 -16.71
N ASP A 51 16.55 6.78 -16.85
CA ASP A 51 16.58 7.91 -15.91
C ASP A 51 15.18 8.54 -15.75
N SER A 52 14.49 8.83 -16.86
CA SER A 52 13.13 9.37 -16.86
C SER A 52 12.27 8.78 -17.97
N THR A 53 11.02 8.44 -17.70
CA THR A 53 10.06 7.89 -18.68
C THR A 53 8.68 8.48 -18.41
N GLN A 54 7.73 8.23 -19.30
CA GLN A 54 6.31 8.48 -19.03
C GLN A 54 5.51 7.18 -19.12
N ILE A 55 4.27 7.20 -18.64
CA ILE A 55 3.27 6.16 -18.89
C ILE A 55 1.96 6.86 -19.28
N SER A 56 1.49 6.59 -20.50
CA SER A 56 0.35 7.30 -21.10
C SER A 56 -0.94 6.48 -21.07
N ASN A 57 -0.82 5.15 -20.98
CA ASN A 57 -1.96 4.22 -20.93
C ASN A 57 -1.83 3.23 -19.76
N PRO A 58 -2.93 2.93 -19.04
CA PRO A 58 -2.96 1.85 -18.05
C PRO A 58 -2.63 0.46 -18.60
N ILE A 59 -2.01 -0.39 -17.78
CA ILE A 59 -1.43 -1.67 -18.18
C ILE A 59 -2.08 -2.83 -17.41
N THR A 60 -2.62 -3.81 -18.14
CA THR A 60 -3.09 -5.09 -17.57
C THR A 60 -1.96 -6.13 -17.54
N ILE A 61 -1.53 -6.51 -16.33
CA ILE A 61 -0.37 -7.38 -16.07
C ILE A 61 -0.87 -8.83 -15.88
N LEU A 62 -0.65 -9.64 -16.94
CA LEU A 62 -1.09 -11.04 -17.04
C LEU A 62 -0.04 -12.07 -16.57
N SER A 63 1.22 -11.66 -16.42
CA SER A 63 2.29 -12.47 -15.82
C SER A 63 3.38 -11.57 -15.26
N SER A 64 4.20 -12.11 -14.36
CA SER A 64 5.08 -11.33 -13.48
C SER A 64 5.90 -10.24 -14.17
N LEU A 65 5.84 -9.02 -13.63
CA LEU A 65 6.52 -7.83 -14.16
C LEU A 65 7.31 -7.12 -13.05
N ILE A 66 8.53 -6.71 -13.38
CA ILE A 66 9.34 -5.79 -12.59
C ILE A 66 9.54 -4.52 -13.42
N ILE A 67 9.23 -3.36 -12.87
CA ILE A 67 9.64 -2.06 -13.42
C ILE A 67 10.69 -1.52 -12.46
N GLN A 68 11.89 -1.23 -12.97
CA GLN A 68 13.03 -0.85 -12.13
C GLN A 68 13.95 0.15 -12.82
N LYS A 69 14.79 0.87 -12.06
CA LYS A 69 15.88 1.64 -12.66
C LYS A 69 16.90 0.72 -13.37
N ALA A 70 17.41 1.17 -14.51
CA ALA A 70 18.35 0.42 -15.35
C ALA A 70 19.76 0.32 -14.73
N ASP A 71 20.18 1.35 -13.99
CA ASP A 71 21.41 1.38 -13.19
C ASP A 71 21.07 1.76 -11.75
N THR A 72 21.09 0.77 -10.87
CA THR A 72 20.78 0.92 -9.43
C THR A 72 21.99 1.39 -8.61
N THR A 73 23.14 1.68 -9.24
CA THR A 73 24.33 2.21 -8.54
C THR A 73 24.36 3.73 -8.47
N ILE A 74 23.48 4.40 -9.22
CA ILE A 74 23.42 5.86 -9.35
C ILE A 74 22.12 6.39 -8.72
N SER A 75 22.24 7.21 -7.67
CA SER A 75 21.15 8.05 -7.15
C SER A 75 20.97 9.30 -8.04
N PRO A 76 19.76 9.82 -8.30
CA PRO A 76 18.46 9.52 -7.68
C PRO A 76 17.74 8.28 -8.26
N ARG A 77 16.52 8.01 -7.75
CA ARG A 77 15.52 7.12 -8.37
C ARG A 77 15.27 7.51 -9.83
N ALA A 78 14.75 6.59 -10.65
CA ALA A 78 14.33 6.92 -12.01
C ALA A 78 12.86 7.37 -12.06
N THR A 79 12.59 8.51 -12.70
CA THR A 79 11.30 9.18 -12.71
C THR A 79 10.34 8.59 -13.73
N ILE A 80 9.10 8.35 -13.33
CA ILE A 80 7.98 7.95 -14.18
C ILE A 80 6.92 9.05 -14.09
N ASN A 81 6.79 9.85 -15.15
CA ASN A 81 5.81 10.93 -15.20
C ASN A 81 4.45 10.39 -15.67
N LEU A 82 3.37 10.80 -15.00
CA LEU A 82 2.02 10.78 -15.59
C LEU A 82 1.77 12.10 -16.32
N PRO A 83 1.39 12.08 -17.62
CA PRO A 83 0.97 13.28 -18.33
C PRO A 83 -0.50 13.62 -18.04
N ASP A 84 -0.84 14.91 -18.14
CA ASP A 84 -2.20 15.43 -17.88
C ASP A 84 -3.27 14.87 -18.81
N ASP A 85 -2.89 14.37 -19.99
CA ASP A 85 -3.78 13.85 -21.04
C ASP A 85 -3.90 12.32 -21.06
N HIS A 86 -3.49 11.64 -19.99
CA HIS A 86 -3.66 10.19 -19.85
C HIS A 86 -5.14 9.78 -19.87
N ILE A 87 -5.46 8.66 -20.51
CA ILE A 87 -6.85 8.15 -20.54
C ILE A 87 -7.15 7.44 -19.21
N PRO A 88 -8.12 7.91 -18.40
CA PRO A 88 -8.46 7.25 -17.14
C PRO A 88 -9.08 5.87 -17.35
N HIS A 89 -8.72 4.93 -16.48
CA HIS A 89 -9.33 3.62 -16.41
C HIS A 89 -9.98 3.38 -15.03
N LEU A 90 -11.19 2.80 -15.04
CA LEU A 90 -12.02 2.47 -13.86
C LEU A 90 -11.43 1.36 -12.96
N MET A 91 -10.13 1.09 -13.06
CA MET A 91 -9.39 0.12 -12.25
C MET A 91 -8.07 0.81 -11.86
N GLY A 92 -6.91 0.19 -12.06
CA GLY A 92 -5.62 0.81 -11.75
C GLY A 92 -4.76 1.09 -12.97
N LEU A 93 -3.90 2.12 -12.89
CA LEU A 93 -2.81 2.37 -13.84
C LEU A 93 -1.99 1.08 -14.09
N PHE A 94 -1.76 0.30 -13.03
CA PHE A 94 -1.33 -1.10 -13.12
C PHE A 94 -2.45 -2.01 -12.59
N THR A 95 -3.10 -2.76 -13.47
CA THR A 95 -4.12 -3.75 -13.10
C THR A 95 -3.51 -5.16 -13.19
N VAL A 96 -3.17 -5.76 -12.05
CA VAL A 96 -2.45 -7.04 -11.97
C VAL A 96 -3.40 -8.19 -11.71
N VAL A 97 -3.41 -9.19 -12.60
CA VAL A 97 -4.28 -10.37 -12.51
C VAL A 97 -3.52 -11.70 -12.45
N GLY A 98 -2.19 -11.68 -12.62
CA GLY A 98 -1.35 -12.87 -12.46
C GLY A 98 0.14 -12.55 -12.41
N GLY A 99 0.87 -13.24 -11.54
CA GLY A 99 2.30 -13.04 -11.33
C GLY A 99 2.64 -11.95 -10.31
N ASN A 100 3.90 -11.95 -9.88
CA ASN A 100 4.45 -10.91 -9.01
C ASN A 100 4.51 -9.56 -9.75
N PHE A 101 4.20 -8.46 -9.08
CA PHE A 101 4.45 -7.11 -9.61
C PHE A 101 5.42 -6.37 -8.69
N ALA A 102 6.44 -5.72 -9.24
CA ALA A 102 7.40 -4.96 -8.45
C ALA A 102 7.74 -3.61 -9.10
N LEU A 103 7.75 -2.55 -8.29
CA LEU A 103 8.35 -1.25 -8.61
C LEU A 103 9.62 -1.09 -7.76
N LYS A 104 10.76 -0.83 -8.40
CA LYS A 104 12.07 -0.75 -7.71
C LYS A 104 12.94 0.43 -8.14
N ASP A 105 13.49 1.18 -7.19
CA ASP A 105 14.41 2.31 -7.46
C ASP A 105 13.81 3.36 -8.41
N VAL A 106 12.48 3.45 -8.47
CA VAL A 106 11.70 4.35 -9.33
C VAL A 106 10.78 5.23 -8.50
N GLU A 107 10.55 6.45 -8.96
CA GLU A 107 9.52 7.34 -8.45
C GLU A 107 8.43 7.50 -9.52
N ILE A 108 7.17 7.56 -9.10
CA ILE A 108 6.04 7.99 -9.93
C ILE A 108 5.67 9.39 -9.48
N LYS A 109 5.74 10.34 -10.42
CA LYS A 109 5.37 11.74 -10.21
C LYS A 109 4.13 12.07 -11.02
N VAL A 110 3.16 12.70 -10.35
CA VAL A 110 1.99 13.31 -10.97
C VAL A 110 2.14 14.82 -10.82
N GLU A 111 2.01 15.58 -11.91
CA GLU A 111 2.14 17.06 -11.92
C GLU A 111 0.80 17.78 -12.13
N GLY A 112 -0.28 17.03 -11.95
CA GLY A 112 -1.68 17.42 -12.14
C GLY A 112 -2.59 16.33 -11.57
N LYS A 113 -3.88 16.34 -11.92
CA LYS A 113 -4.87 15.42 -11.35
C LYS A 113 -4.65 13.97 -11.79
N PHE A 114 -4.46 13.06 -10.84
CA PHE A 114 -4.58 11.62 -11.07
C PHE A 114 -6.05 11.22 -11.34
N GLU A 115 -6.34 10.49 -12.43
CA GLU A 115 -7.73 10.16 -12.82
C GLU A 115 -8.11 8.67 -12.77
N ASN A 116 -7.17 7.77 -12.43
CA ASN A 116 -7.47 6.35 -12.24
C ASN A 116 -8.02 6.09 -10.83
N SER A 117 -8.84 5.06 -10.64
CA SER A 117 -9.34 4.72 -9.30
C SER A 117 -8.24 4.20 -8.35
N TYR A 118 -7.16 3.64 -8.92
CA TYR A 118 -5.97 3.15 -8.21
C TYR A 118 -4.67 3.43 -9.00
N LEU A 119 -3.53 3.51 -8.32
CA LEU A 119 -2.22 3.30 -8.95
C LEU A 119 -2.01 1.81 -9.26
N VAL A 120 -2.29 0.95 -8.27
CA VAL A 120 -2.22 -0.50 -8.44
C VAL A 120 -3.52 -1.14 -7.97
N HIS A 121 -4.20 -1.84 -8.88
CA HIS A 121 -5.28 -2.76 -8.54
C HIS A 121 -4.75 -4.19 -8.70
N TYR A 122 -4.54 -4.88 -7.59
CA TYR A 122 -3.84 -6.17 -7.53
C TYR A 122 -4.79 -7.28 -7.10
N THR A 123 -5.05 -8.23 -8.02
CA THR A 123 -5.98 -9.35 -7.84
C THR A 123 -5.30 -10.72 -7.97
N SER A 124 -4.00 -10.73 -8.29
CA SER A 124 -3.16 -11.93 -8.31
C SER A 124 -2.97 -12.50 -6.90
N THR A 125 -2.69 -13.80 -6.78
CA THR A 125 -2.35 -14.45 -5.50
C THR A 125 -0.85 -14.38 -5.16
N ASP A 126 -0.04 -13.76 -6.02
CA ASP A 126 1.42 -13.64 -5.90
C ASP A 126 1.84 -12.43 -5.04
N LEU A 127 3.09 -11.95 -5.14
CA LEU A 127 3.62 -10.82 -4.37
C LEU A 127 3.59 -9.49 -5.16
N LEU A 128 3.01 -8.46 -4.55
CA LEU A 128 3.22 -7.05 -4.86
C LEU A 128 4.44 -6.52 -4.08
N THR A 129 5.34 -5.76 -4.73
CA THR A 129 6.54 -5.20 -4.10
C THR A 129 6.77 -3.73 -4.47
N PHE A 130 6.99 -2.90 -3.46
CA PHE A 130 7.56 -1.56 -3.59
C PHE A 130 8.90 -1.55 -2.83
N SER A 131 9.99 -1.16 -3.48
CA SER A 131 11.35 -1.27 -2.92
C SER A 131 12.21 -0.10 -3.38
N ASN A 132 12.62 0.79 -2.47
CA ASN A 132 13.15 2.11 -2.83
C ASN A 132 12.23 2.87 -3.82
N PHE A 133 10.92 2.76 -3.63
CA PHE A 133 9.90 3.37 -4.46
C PHE A 133 9.50 4.75 -3.93
N ALA A 134 9.06 5.65 -4.82
CA ALA A 134 8.34 6.86 -4.42
C ALA A 134 7.03 7.03 -5.20
N TYR A 135 5.96 7.45 -4.51
CA TYR A 135 4.84 8.17 -5.15
C TYR A 135 4.85 9.62 -4.68
N ILE A 136 4.79 10.56 -5.63
CA ILE A 136 4.70 12.00 -5.38
C ILE A 136 3.51 12.53 -6.19
N GLY A 137 2.41 12.83 -5.50
CA GLY A 137 1.20 13.40 -6.12
C GLY A 137 1.15 14.93 -6.04
N ASP A 138 -0.01 15.47 -6.41
CA ASP A 138 -0.35 16.88 -6.17
C ASP A 138 -1.31 17.00 -4.96
N ILE A 139 -1.04 17.99 -4.11
CA ILE A 139 -1.84 18.31 -2.92
C ILE A 139 -2.94 19.34 -3.22
N GLU A 140 -2.81 20.12 -4.30
CA GLU A 140 -3.79 21.14 -4.66
C GLU A 140 -5.07 20.52 -5.26
N TYR A 141 -4.91 19.44 -6.02
CA TYR A 141 -6.00 18.68 -6.65
C TYR A 141 -6.35 17.39 -5.87
N PRO A 142 -7.61 16.89 -5.97
CA PRO A 142 -7.98 15.59 -5.40
C PRO A 142 -7.58 14.46 -6.37
N ASP A 143 -6.42 13.86 -6.09
CA ASP A 143 -5.83 12.78 -6.90
C ASP A 143 -6.54 11.43 -6.78
N ILE A 144 -7.05 11.06 -5.60
CA ILE A 144 -7.50 9.67 -5.37
C ILE A 144 -8.99 9.61 -4.99
N ASP A 145 -9.77 8.90 -5.82
CA ASP A 145 -11.17 8.59 -5.57
C ASP A 145 -11.33 7.51 -4.48
N GLN A 146 -10.60 6.39 -4.64
CA GLN A 146 -10.62 5.23 -3.74
C GLN A 146 -9.29 5.09 -2.99
N SER A 147 -8.36 4.23 -3.40
CA SER A 147 -7.05 4.09 -2.75
C SER A 147 -5.89 4.15 -3.74
N LEU A 148 -4.68 4.48 -3.30
CA LEU A 148 -3.50 4.36 -4.17
C LEU A 148 -3.29 2.89 -4.59
N VAL A 149 -3.46 1.95 -3.65
CA VAL A 149 -3.24 0.52 -3.88
C VAL A 149 -4.38 -0.30 -3.27
N LEU A 150 -5.12 -1.00 -4.11
CA LEU A 150 -6.06 -2.04 -3.72
C LEU A 150 -5.44 -3.43 -3.94
N LEU A 151 -5.22 -4.17 -2.86
CA LEU A 151 -4.75 -5.55 -2.84
C LEU A 151 -5.90 -6.49 -2.49
N VAL A 152 -6.61 -7.01 -3.49
CA VAL A 152 -7.77 -7.94 -3.34
C VAL A 152 -7.32 -9.36 -2.97
N SER A 153 -6.12 -9.74 -3.39
CA SER A 153 -5.46 -10.97 -2.97
C SER A 153 -3.94 -10.85 -3.13
N GLY A 154 -3.22 -11.93 -2.85
CA GLY A 154 -1.76 -11.93 -2.85
C GLY A 154 -1.17 -11.35 -1.58
N SER A 155 0.16 -11.18 -1.59
CA SER A 155 0.95 -10.59 -0.52
C SER A 155 1.47 -9.22 -0.92
N ILE A 156 1.83 -8.37 0.03
CA ILE A 156 2.45 -7.05 -0.24
C ILE A 156 3.71 -6.84 0.61
N ARG A 157 4.76 -6.32 -0.03
CA ARG A 157 6.03 -5.93 0.60
C ARG A 157 6.38 -4.50 0.22
N ILE A 158 6.64 -3.66 1.22
CA ILE A 158 7.01 -2.24 1.06
C ILE A 158 8.28 -1.98 1.87
N GLU A 159 9.35 -1.55 1.21
CA GLU A 159 10.65 -1.28 1.83
C GLU A 159 11.30 -0.02 1.25
N ASP A 160 11.97 0.75 2.11
CA ASP A 160 12.81 1.90 1.75
C ASP A 160 12.08 2.99 0.93
N SER A 161 10.75 3.05 1.09
CA SER A 161 9.83 3.70 0.16
C SER A 161 9.20 4.99 0.72
N GLU A 162 8.61 5.78 -0.17
CA GLU A 162 8.06 7.09 0.15
C GLU A 162 6.71 7.30 -0.55
N PHE A 163 5.76 7.87 0.16
CA PHE A 163 4.45 8.23 -0.36
C PHE A 163 4.14 9.65 0.12
N SER A 164 4.07 10.60 -0.81
CA SER A 164 3.92 12.01 -0.48
C SER A 164 2.90 12.75 -1.33
N ASN A 165 2.29 13.79 -0.74
CA ASN A 165 1.30 14.67 -1.37
C ASN A 165 0.12 13.89 -1.96
N ILE A 166 -0.56 13.08 -1.15
CA ILE A 166 -1.70 12.28 -1.59
C ILE A 166 -2.98 12.85 -1.00
N ARG A 167 -3.94 13.19 -1.87
CA ARG A 167 -5.21 13.78 -1.47
C ARG A 167 -6.42 12.97 -1.93
N LYS A 168 -7.28 12.57 -0.98
CA LYS A 168 -8.55 11.90 -1.29
C LYS A 168 -9.63 12.89 -1.72
N GLY A 169 -10.49 12.45 -2.64
CA GLY A 169 -11.79 13.07 -2.90
C GLY A 169 -12.76 12.92 -1.71
N ILE A 170 -14.01 13.37 -1.91
CA ILE A 170 -15.09 13.18 -0.95
C ILE A 170 -15.67 11.78 -1.13
N SER A 171 -15.55 10.93 -0.10
CA SER A 171 -16.10 9.55 -0.11
C SER A 171 -17.10 9.33 1.04
N GLY A 172 -18.08 8.45 0.78
CA GLY A 172 -19.16 8.10 1.70
C GLY A 172 -18.97 6.77 2.45
N SER A 173 -17.84 6.09 2.26
CA SER A 173 -17.56 4.77 2.85
C SER A 173 -16.28 4.76 3.71
N ILE A 174 -16.17 3.77 4.60
CA ILE A 174 -14.89 3.42 5.22
C ILE A 174 -13.99 2.81 4.16
N ASP A 175 -12.80 3.38 3.97
CA ASP A 175 -11.86 3.00 2.92
C ASP A 175 -10.43 3.46 3.24
N GLY A 176 -9.44 2.77 2.68
CA GLY A 176 -8.04 3.18 2.72
C GLY A 176 -7.79 4.33 1.74
N LEU A 177 -6.87 5.24 2.07
CA LEU A 177 -6.38 6.28 1.15
C LEU A 177 -5.13 5.80 0.41
N LEU A 178 -4.18 5.17 1.11
CA LEU A 178 -2.95 4.64 0.50
C LEU A 178 -3.12 3.17 0.16
N PHE A 179 -3.49 2.36 1.15
CA PHE A 179 -3.59 0.91 0.99
C PHE A 179 -4.95 0.43 1.48
N HIS A 180 -5.67 -0.27 0.60
CA HIS A 180 -6.80 -1.12 0.95
C HIS A 180 -6.35 -2.57 0.71
N ILE A 181 -6.20 -3.36 1.78
CA ILE A 181 -5.66 -4.72 1.71
C ILE A 181 -6.70 -5.74 2.17
N GLU A 182 -7.24 -6.54 1.25
CA GLU A 182 -8.03 -7.73 1.54
C GLU A 182 -7.10 -8.95 1.63
N LYS A 183 -6.58 -9.21 2.84
CA LYS A 183 -5.58 -10.25 3.05
C LYS A 183 -6.22 -11.64 2.94
N SER A 184 -5.83 -12.37 1.89
CA SER A 184 -6.15 -13.79 1.71
C SER A 184 -5.26 -14.72 2.59
N LYS A 185 -5.73 -15.95 2.85
CA LYS A 185 -5.06 -16.88 3.76
C LYS A 185 -3.69 -17.35 3.27
N GLY A 186 -2.69 -17.30 4.14
CA GLY A 186 -1.30 -17.70 3.87
C GLY A 186 -0.45 -16.61 3.24
N ASN A 187 -1.05 -15.46 2.92
CA ASN A 187 -0.36 -14.30 2.35
C ASN A 187 0.12 -13.35 3.45
N SER A 188 1.08 -12.48 3.13
CA SER A 188 1.68 -11.54 4.08
C SER A 188 1.47 -10.07 3.73
N VAL A 189 1.51 -9.23 4.75
CA VAL A 189 1.67 -7.77 4.66
C VAL A 189 2.98 -7.42 5.36
N TYR A 190 3.91 -6.80 4.65
CA TYR A 190 5.19 -6.36 5.19
C TYR A 190 5.46 -4.91 4.80
N ILE A 191 5.66 -4.02 5.78
CA ILE A 191 6.03 -2.62 5.55
C ILE A 191 7.19 -2.26 6.49
N LYS A 192 8.29 -1.70 5.97
CA LYS A 192 9.46 -1.26 6.76
C LYS A 192 10.12 -0.03 6.12
N ASN A 193 10.78 0.82 6.93
CA ASN A 193 11.58 1.96 6.46
C ASN A 193 10.83 2.78 5.40
N THR A 194 9.65 3.29 5.75
CA THR A 194 8.71 3.87 4.78
C THR A 194 8.10 5.16 5.33
N ASN A 195 8.23 6.24 4.56
CA ASN A 195 7.74 7.55 4.94
C ASN A 195 6.40 7.88 4.26
N PHE A 196 5.44 8.33 5.05
CA PHE A 196 4.14 8.86 4.63
C PHE A 196 4.10 10.35 4.97
N THR A 197 3.94 11.23 3.98
CA THR A 197 4.01 12.70 4.18
C THR A 197 2.92 13.44 3.43
N ASN A 198 2.23 14.40 4.06
CA ASN A 198 1.14 15.18 3.43
C ASN A 198 0.04 14.28 2.85
N ILE A 199 -0.53 13.42 3.71
CA ILE A 199 -1.56 12.45 3.31
C ILE A 199 -2.91 12.95 3.84
N ILE A 200 -3.71 13.54 2.97
CA ILE A 200 -4.89 14.33 3.34
C ILE A 200 -6.16 13.70 2.77
N SER A 201 -7.16 13.46 3.61
CA SER A 201 -8.49 13.06 3.14
C SER A 201 -9.42 14.25 2.95
N GLY A 202 -10.35 14.14 1.99
CA GLY A 202 -11.47 15.05 1.87
C GLY A 202 -12.45 14.92 3.05
N ILE A 203 -13.34 15.90 3.22
CA ILE A 203 -14.38 15.85 4.25
C ILE A 203 -15.43 14.78 3.88
N GLY A 204 -15.18 13.55 4.32
CA GLY A 204 -16.05 12.38 4.12
C GLY A 204 -17.12 12.21 5.20
N VAL A 205 -18.02 11.25 4.98
CA VAL A 205 -19.12 10.92 5.94
C VAL A 205 -18.83 9.65 6.76
N GLY A 206 -17.73 8.95 6.47
CA GLY A 206 -17.27 7.74 7.16
C GLY A 206 -15.83 7.90 7.67
N GLU A 207 -15.43 7.02 8.59
CA GLU A 207 -14.04 6.94 9.05
C GLU A 207 -13.11 6.53 7.91
N GLN A 208 -12.00 7.24 7.74
CA GLN A 208 -11.02 6.99 6.68
C GLN A 208 -9.66 6.71 7.31
N TYR A 209 -8.82 5.96 6.60
CA TYR A 209 -7.51 5.55 7.12
C TYR A 209 -6.44 5.66 6.03
N ALA A 210 -5.20 6.00 6.38
CA ALA A 210 -4.10 5.93 5.43
C ALA A 210 -3.85 4.46 5.00
N ILE A 211 -3.83 3.53 5.95
CA ILE A 211 -3.68 2.08 5.72
C ILE A 211 -4.91 1.33 6.28
N TYR A 212 -5.61 0.57 5.45
CA TYR A 212 -6.68 -0.36 5.83
C TYR A 212 -6.27 -1.81 5.50
N ILE A 213 -6.40 -2.71 6.47
CA ILE A 213 -6.10 -4.14 6.30
C ILE A 213 -7.27 -4.99 6.83
N ASP A 214 -7.90 -5.78 5.97
CA ASP A 214 -8.80 -6.87 6.34
C ASP A 214 -8.06 -8.20 6.42
N THR A 215 -7.77 -8.63 7.65
CA THR A 215 -7.14 -9.92 7.98
C THR A 215 -8.18 -10.99 8.33
N SER A 216 -9.48 -10.74 8.15
CA SER A 216 -10.53 -11.65 8.63
C SER A 216 -10.57 -13.02 7.93
N SER A 217 -9.81 -13.25 6.86
CA SER A 217 -9.59 -14.60 6.32
C SER A 217 -8.50 -15.40 7.08
N ASP A 218 -7.52 -14.70 7.66
CA ASP A 218 -6.29 -15.23 8.24
C ASP A 218 -5.49 -14.13 8.99
N ASP A 219 -5.43 -14.24 10.31
CA ASP A 219 -4.92 -13.20 11.23
C ASP A 219 -3.37 -13.11 11.31
N ASP A 220 -2.62 -14.03 10.70
CA ASP A 220 -1.15 -14.16 10.77
C ASP A 220 -0.40 -13.51 9.58
N TYR A 221 0.90 -13.23 9.71
CA TYR A 221 1.79 -12.60 8.70
C TYR A 221 1.52 -11.12 8.36
N VAL A 222 1.22 -10.29 9.36
CA VAL A 222 1.27 -8.82 9.26
C VAL A 222 2.50 -8.30 10.04
N THR A 223 3.37 -7.57 9.35
CA THR A 223 4.64 -7.07 9.89
C THR A 223 4.85 -5.59 9.54
N PHE A 224 5.13 -4.80 10.57
CA PHE A 224 5.51 -3.39 10.48
C PHE A 224 6.88 -3.23 11.13
N GLY A 225 7.91 -3.05 10.32
CA GLY A 225 9.29 -2.92 10.76
C GLY A 225 9.61 -1.57 11.41
N ASP A 226 10.89 -1.31 11.58
CA ASP A 226 11.42 -0.03 12.05
C ASP A 226 11.30 1.06 10.98
N ASP A 227 11.47 2.31 11.37
CA ASP A 227 11.53 3.51 10.51
C ASP A 227 10.30 3.74 9.62
N LEU A 228 9.10 3.50 10.16
CA LEU A 228 7.87 4.08 9.61
C LEU A 228 7.63 5.47 10.19
N THR A 229 7.38 6.46 9.32
CA THR A 229 7.07 7.84 9.71
C THR A 229 5.80 8.35 9.05
N PHE A 230 4.98 9.12 9.78
CA PHE A 230 3.71 9.67 9.31
C PHE A 230 3.65 11.18 9.62
N ASN A 231 4.08 12.00 8.67
CA ASN A 231 4.21 13.45 8.79
C ASN A 231 3.05 14.17 8.12
N ASN A 232 2.29 15.01 8.83
CA ASN A 232 1.10 15.69 8.29
C ASN A 232 0.13 14.70 7.59
N VAL A 233 -0.27 13.67 8.35
CA VAL A 233 -1.24 12.65 7.91
C VAL A 233 -2.56 12.92 8.62
N ASN A 234 -3.60 13.14 7.85
CA ASN A 234 -4.98 13.32 8.28
C ASN A 234 -5.87 12.72 7.18
N PRO A 235 -6.06 11.40 7.20
CA PRO A 235 -6.89 10.80 8.24
C PRO A 235 -6.08 9.89 9.20
N ARG A 236 -6.75 9.08 10.03
CA ARG A 236 -6.10 8.14 10.98
C ARG A 236 -5.10 7.22 10.25
N LYS A 237 -3.97 6.91 10.88
CA LYS A 237 -2.83 6.22 10.23
C LYS A 237 -3.15 4.78 9.81
N LEU A 238 -3.87 4.02 10.63
CA LEU A 238 -4.05 2.58 10.45
C LEU A 238 -5.42 2.06 10.93
N TYR A 239 -5.99 1.12 10.18
CA TYR A 239 -7.03 0.21 10.65
C TYR A 239 -6.71 -1.25 10.29
N ILE A 240 -6.86 -2.15 11.27
CA ILE A 240 -6.76 -3.60 11.06
C ILE A 240 -8.08 -4.25 11.51
N LYS A 241 -8.83 -4.78 10.55
CA LYS A 241 -9.98 -5.66 10.76
C LYS A 241 -9.46 -7.08 10.90
N SER A 242 -9.80 -7.75 11.99
CA SER A 242 -9.30 -9.08 12.35
C SER A 242 -10.38 -9.89 13.06
N LYS A 243 -10.29 -11.22 13.05
CA LYS A 243 -11.13 -12.09 13.87
C LYS A 243 -10.56 -12.29 15.28
N ASP A 244 -9.25 -12.19 15.42
CA ASP A 244 -8.56 -12.22 16.70
C ASP A 244 -7.26 -11.41 16.64
N LEU A 245 -7.33 -10.11 16.98
CA LEU A 245 -6.16 -9.21 16.95
C LEU A 245 -4.99 -9.75 17.79
N ARG A 246 -5.21 -10.64 18.76
CA ARG A 246 -4.14 -11.22 19.57
C ARG A 246 -3.21 -12.09 18.74
N LYS A 247 -3.70 -12.72 17.66
CA LYS A 247 -2.83 -13.38 16.68
C LYS A 247 -2.03 -12.33 15.93
N THR A 248 -2.70 -11.36 15.30
CA THR A 248 -2.08 -10.28 14.52
C THR A 248 -1.07 -9.43 15.33
N THR A 249 -1.13 -9.47 16.66
CA THR A 249 -0.23 -8.72 17.57
C THR A 249 0.75 -9.58 18.40
N LYS A 250 0.50 -10.88 18.62
CA LYS A 250 1.35 -11.78 19.46
C LYS A 250 1.64 -13.16 18.84
N GLY A 251 1.15 -13.45 17.63
CA GLY A 251 1.48 -14.67 16.90
C GLY A 251 2.93 -14.67 16.39
N ASN A 252 3.58 -15.84 16.39
CA ASN A 252 5.01 -16.01 16.06
C ASN A 252 5.45 -15.49 14.67
N HIS A 253 4.50 -15.13 13.81
CA HIS A 253 4.71 -14.66 12.45
C HIS A 253 4.41 -13.18 12.24
N ASN A 254 3.94 -12.47 13.28
CA ASN A 254 3.63 -11.05 13.27
C ASN A 254 4.69 -10.28 14.05
N GLN A 255 5.14 -9.15 13.52
CA GLN A 255 6.23 -8.37 14.13
C GLN A 255 5.96 -6.88 13.95
N PHE A 256 5.84 -6.15 15.06
CA PHE A 256 5.71 -4.68 15.07
C PHE A 256 6.89 -4.07 15.83
N SER A 257 7.55 -3.07 15.24
CA SER A 257 8.60 -2.31 15.93
C SER A 257 8.03 -1.46 17.08
N VAL A 258 8.87 -1.19 18.09
CA VAL A 258 8.51 -0.27 19.18
C VAL A 258 8.19 1.11 18.63
N GLN A 259 9.00 1.58 17.67
CA GLN A 259 8.84 2.86 16.96
C GLN A 259 7.46 2.97 16.27
N PHE A 260 7.00 1.91 15.59
CA PHE A 260 5.67 1.88 14.99
C PHE A 260 4.55 1.92 16.05
N VAL A 261 4.74 1.25 17.19
CA VAL A 261 3.78 1.32 18.32
C VAL A 261 3.71 2.73 18.91
N GLU A 262 4.82 3.48 19.00
CA GLU A 262 4.81 4.89 19.42
C GLU A 262 4.07 5.79 18.40
N VAL A 263 4.32 5.61 17.10
CA VAL A 263 3.66 6.34 16.01
C VAL A 263 2.12 6.18 16.03
N LEU A 264 1.62 5.03 16.49
CA LEU A 264 0.19 4.78 16.69
C LEU A 264 -0.39 5.42 17.98
N LYS A 265 0.44 5.98 18.88
CA LYS A 265 -0.01 6.80 20.02
C LYS A 265 -0.16 8.27 19.63
N GLU A 266 0.73 8.77 18.79
CA GLU A 266 0.66 10.16 18.28
C GLU A 266 -0.60 10.41 17.44
N ASP A 267 -1.17 9.34 16.85
CA ASP A 267 -2.45 9.37 16.12
C ASP A 267 -3.69 9.55 17.06
N TRP A 268 -3.46 9.77 18.36
CA TRP A 268 -4.44 9.51 19.41
C TRP A 268 -4.69 10.64 20.41
N GLU A 269 -3.81 11.64 20.46
CA GLU A 269 -3.90 12.72 21.47
C GLU A 269 -4.95 13.80 21.12
N ASP A 270 -5.72 13.64 20.03
CA ASP A 270 -6.77 14.57 19.60
C ASP A 270 -8.06 14.53 20.46
N GLY A 271 -8.21 13.49 21.30
CA GLY A 271 -9.34 13.30 22.21
C GLY A 271 -10.56 12.56 21.64
N THR A 272 -10.50 11.98 20.44
CA THR A 272 -11.67 11.42 19.69
C THR A 272 -11.87 9.89 19.81
N GLY A 273 -11.39 9.27 20.91
CA GLY A 273 -11.00 7.85 20.88
C GLY A 273 -12.08 6.75 20.77
N ILE A 274 -11.68 5.56 20.21
CA ILE A 274 -12.35 4.25 19.84
C ILE A 274 -11.81 3.79 18.42
N GLY A 275 -11.22 2.62 18.02
CA GLY A 275 -10.85 1.23 18.54
C GLY A 275 -11.00 0.04 17.46
N PHE A 276 -11.34 -1.31 17.38
CA PHE A 276 -11.60 -2.76 17.90
C PHE A 276 -12.80 -3.44 18.71
N LEU A 277 -13.25 -4.68 18.37
CA LEU A 277 -14.34 -5.42 19.07
C LEU A 277 -13.93 -6.71 19.83
N GLY A 278 -14.27 -6.81 21.12
CA GLY A 278 -14.41 -8.07 21.86
C GLY A 278 -15.81 -8.68 21.70
N ARG A 279 -15.96 -10.01 21.76
CA ARG A 279 -17.24 -10.68 21.43
C ARG A 279 -18.36 -10.39 22.43
N ASP A 280 -18.05 -10.21 23.71
CA ASP A 280 -19.05 -10.22 24.78
C ASP A 280 -19.79 -8.89 24.97
N ASP A 281 -19.25 -7.78 24.44
CA ASP A 281 -19.92 -6.48 24.43
C ASP A 281 -21.09 -6.41 23.42
N LEU A 282 -21.18 -7.35 22.47
CA LEU A 282 -22.33 -7.48 21.56
C LEU A 282 -23.65 -7.74 22.30
N ASN A 283 -23.61 -8.20 23.54
CA ASN A 283 -24.79 -8.61 24.31
C ASN A 283 -25.38 -7.53 25.24
N LYS A 284 -24.81 -6.30 25.28
CA LYS A 284 -25.14 -5.32 26.34
C LYS A 284 -25.62 -3.91 25.91
N ASP A 285 -25.57 -3.56 24.63
CA ASP A 285 -26.10 -2.28 24.13
C ASP A 285 -27.28 -2.50 23.15
N GLN A 286 -28.48 -2.03 23.53
CA GLN A 286 -29.72 -2.27 22.77
C GLN A 286 -29.79 -1.54 21.41
N TYR A 287 -28.80 -0.72 21.06
CA TYR A 287 -28.86 0.21 19.93
C TYR A 287 -28.02 -0.14 18.70
N ASN A 288 -27.46 -1.37 18.62
CA ASN A 288 -26.89 -1.95 17.39
C ASN A 288 -25.84 -1.09 16.64
N LYS A 289 -25.07 -0.24 17.35
CA LYS A 289 -23.94 0.50 16.78
C LYS A 289 -22.62 -0.14 17.19
N PRO A 290 -21.70 -0.45 16.25
CA PRO A 290 -20.41 -1.00 16.60
C PRO A 290 -19.60 -0.01 17.46
N ARG A 291 -18.84 -0.55 18.41
CA ARG A 291 -17.81 0.16 19.17
C ARG A 291 -16.50 -0.61 19.07
N LEU A 292 -15.45 -0.06 19.66
CA LEU A 292 -14.11 -0.19 19.11
C LEU A 292 -13.10 -0.03 20.33
N LEU A 293 -12.02 -0.85 20.43
CA LEU A 293 -10.94 -1.03 21.44
C LEU A 293 -9.53 -0.88 20.79
N HIS A 294 -8.49 -0.39 21.47
CA HIS A 294 -7.22 0.00 20.80
C HIS A 294 -6.08 -1.04 20.85
N LEU A 295 -5.32 -1.10 19.75
CA LEU A 295 -3.97 -1.68 19.71
C LEU A 295 -3.05 -1.09 20.80
N TYR A 296 -3.04 0.23 20.98
CA TYR A 296 -2.23 0.86 22.04
C TYR A 296 -2.61 0.41 23.46
N ILE A 297 -3.91 0.31 23.78
CA ILE A 297 -4.36 -0.21 25.08
C ILE A 297 -3.89 -1.66 25.26
N PHE A 298 -3.97 -2.47 24.21
CA PHE A 298 -3.48 -3.85 24.24
C PHE A 298 -1.95 -3.95 24.49
N PHE A 299 -1.13 -3.09 23.87
CA PHE A 299 0.31 -3.08 24.09
C PHE A 299 0.73 -2.46 25.43
N SER A 300 0.00 -1.47 25.95
CA SER A 300 0.33 -0.80 27.22
C SER A 300 -0.18 -1.52 28.46
N GLN A 301 -1.31 -2.25 28.38
CA GLN A 301 -1.85 -3.02 29.50
C GLN A 301 -1.36 -4.47 29.55
N PHE A 302 -0.85 -5.03 28.45
CA PHE A 302 -0.32 -6.40 28.39
C PHE A 302 1.07 -6.47 27.77
N PRO A 303 2.12 -5.99 28.48
CA PRO A 303 3.51 -6.04 28.04
C PRO A 303 3.87 -7.45 27.50
N PRO A 304 4.60 -7.54 26.37
CA PRO A 304 4.71 -8.79 25.60
C PRO A 304 5.36 -9.95 26.36
N ASN A 305 6.10 -9.68 27.44
CA ASN A 305 6.89 -10.65 28.18
C ASN A 305 6.41 -10.94 29.62
N GLU A 306 5.40 -10.24 30.14
CA GLU A 306 5.09 -10.26 31.59
C GLU A 306 3.82 -11.05 31.95
N PHE A 307 2.84 -11.14 31.06
CA PHE A 307 1.59 -11.86 31.32
C PHE A 307 1.13 -12.76 30.16
N PRO A 308 1.00 -14.09 30.36
CA PRO A 308 0.29 -14.96 29.42
C PRO A 308 -1.21 -14.69 29.49
N VAL A 309 -1.74 -13.98 28.49
CA VAL A 309 -3.18 -13.65 28.39
C VAL A 309 -3.96 -14.86 27.85
N TYR A 310 -4.47 -15.68 28.76
CA TYR A 310 -5.37 -16.79 28.44
C TYR A 310 -6.79 -16.28 28.12
N ILE A 311 -7.37 -16.78 27.03
CA ILE A 311 -8.76 -16.63 26.58
C ILE A 311 -9.12 -17.98 25.94
N SER A 312 -10.30 -18.52 26.23
CA SER A 312 -10.64 -19.90 25.88
C SER A 312 -10.82 -20.10 24.37
N ASN A 313 -10.22 -21.18 23.84
CA ASN A 313 -10.48 -21.66 22.47
C ASN A 313 -11.81 -22.42 22.32
N LYS A 314 -12.68 -22.37 23.34
CA LYS A 314 -14.10 -22.74 23.28
C LYS A 314 -14.90 -21.55 23.79
N GLY A 315 -15.93 -21.13 23.06
CA GLY A 315 -16.59 -19.82 23.20
C GLY A 315 -17.49 -19.63 24.43
N GLU A 316 -16.98 -19.94 25.62
CA GLU A 316 -17.45 -19.52 26.93
C GLU A 316 -16.18 -19.16 27.73
N ASP A 317 -15.91 -17.87 27.92
CA ASP A 317 -14.99 -17.40 28.96
C ASP A 317 -15.80 -17.05 30.21
N ASP A 318 -15.27 -17.35 31.39
CA ASP A 318 -15.99 -17.18 32.65
C ASP A 318 -16.05 -15.70 33.06
N THR A 319 -17.11 -15.34 33.77
CA THR A 319 -17.47 -13.97 34.17
C THR A 319 -16.55 -13.31 35.21
N TYR A 320 -15.40 -13.93 35.52
CA TYR A 320 -14.56 -13.61 36.68
C TYR A 320 -13.07 -13.35 36.35
N CYS A 321 -12.80 -12.55 35.31
CA CYS A 321 -11.47 -12.00 35.06
C CYS A 321 -11.07 -10.91 36.08
N GLY A 322 -10.63 -11.33 37.26
CA GLY A 322 -9.71 -10.54 38.12
C GLY A 322 -10.34 -9.66 39.20
N TRP A 323 -10.51 -10.22 40.40
CA TRP A 323 -10.48 -9.50 41.68
C TRP A 323 -9.64 -10.30 42.70
N TYR A 324 -8.32 -10.09 42.68
CA TYR A 324 -7.36 -10.41 43.75
C TYR A 324 -6.09 -9.57 43.55
#